data_AF-A0A6I5CLY8-F1
#
_entry.id   AF-A0A6I5CLY8-F1
#
_cell.length_a   1.000
_cell.length_b   1.000
_cell.length_c   1.000
_cell.angle_alpha   90.00
_cell.angle_beta   90.00
_cell.angle_gamma   90.00
#
_symmetry.space_group_name_H-M   'P 1'
#
loop_
_entity.id
_entity.type
_entity.pdbx_description
1 polymer ?
#
loop_
_entity_poly.entity_id
_entity_poly.type
_entity_poly.pdbx_seq_one_letter_code
_entity_poly.pdbx_strand_id
1 'polypeptide(L)'
;MARTRNTALAERLAEAGWSQTQAAAALVRVAVESGARELEAVSRSHIAMWIQGTRPSGQATRILRETLSRRLGRQLTLADLGLAGEPAE
;
A
#
# COMPACT_ATOMS: atom_id res chain seq x y z
N MET A 1 -10.73 -10.45 16.92
CA MET A 1 -10.45 -11.00 15.58
C MET A 1 -9.01 -10.68 15.22
N ALA A 2 -8.17 -11.70 15.02
CA ALA A 2 -6.74 -11.53 14.83
C ALA A 2 -6.47 -10.74 13.54
N ARG A 3 -5.76 -9.61 13.64
CA ARG A 3 -5.22 -8.92 12.45
C ARG A 3 -4.22 -9.88 11.82
N THR A 4 -4.61 -10.54 10.74
CA THR A 4 -3.69 -11.39 10.00
C THR A 4 -2.69 -10.48 9.30
N ARG A 5 -1.40 -10.72 9.55
CA ARG A 5 -0.30 -9.99 8.92
C ARG A 5 -0.48 -10.07 7.40
N ASN A 6 -0.47 -8.92 6.73
CA ASN A 6 -0.55 -8.83 5.28
C ASN A 6 0.82 -9.21 4.68
N THR A 7 1.01 -10.52 4.46
CA THR A 7 2.22 -11.05 3.83
C THR A 7 2.29 -10.66 2.36
N ALA A 8 1.16 -10.61 1.65
CA ALA A 8 1.10 -10.24 0.24
C ALA A 8 1.68 -8.84 -0.02
N LEU A 9 1.34 -7.86 0.83
CA LEU A 9 1.93 -6.53 0.76
C LEU A 9 3.46 -6.57 0.97
N ALA A 10 3.94 -7.33 1.96
CA ALA A 10 5.37 -7.46 2.20
C ALA A 10 6.10 -8.11 1.02
N GLU A 11 5.49 -9.11 0.39
CA GLU A 11 6.04 -9.78 -0.79
C GLU A 11 6.10 -8.84 -2.00
N ARG A 12 5.05 -8.04 -2.26
CA ARG A 12 5.06 -7.07 -3.36
C ARG A 12 6.08 -5.95 -3.15
N LEU A 13 6.29 -5.51 -1.91
CA LEU A 13 7.36 -4.57 -1.58
C LEU A 13 8.75 -5.17 -1.84
N ALA A 14 8.95 -6.44 -1.46
CA ALA A 14 10.20 -7.15 -1.71
C ALA A 14 10.44 -7.36 -3.22
N GLU A 15 9.41 -7.76 -3.97
CA GLU A 15 9.45 -7.91 -5.43
C GLU A 15 9.78 -6.60 -6.14
N ALA A 16 9.24 -5.48 -5.65
CA ALA A 16 9.56 -4.15 -6.15
C ALA A 16 10.98 -3.65 -5.79
N GLY A 17 11.69 -4.40 -4.93
CA GLY A 17 12.98 -4.02 -4.37
C GLY A 17 12.92 -2.83 -3.43
N TRP A 18 11.79 -2.63 -2.75
CA TRP A 18 11.56 -1.49 -1.87
C TRP A 18 11.57 -1.87 -0.40
N SER A 19 12.35 -1.11 0.37
CA SER A 19 12.18 -1.03 1.81
C SER A 19 10.87 -0.31 2.18
N GLN A 20 10.38 -0.52 3.41
CA GLN A 20 9.18 0.18 3.92
C GLN A 20 9.30 1.71 3.81
N THR A 21 10.50 2.27 4.00
CA THR A 21 10.75 3.72 3.85
C THR A 21 10.67 4.17 2.39
N GLN A 22 11.26 3.40 1.46
CA GLN A 22 11.18 3.70 0.03
C GLN A 22 9.75 3.60 -0.49
N ALA A 23 9.01 2.59 -0.02
CA ALA A 23 7.59 2.43 -0.33
C ALA A 23 6.76 3.63 0.14
N ALA A 24 7.00 4.10 1.36
CA ALA A 24 6.35 5.29 1.89
C ALA A 24 6.65 6.52 1.03
N ALA A 25 7.91 6.76 0.69
CA ALA A 25 8.31 7.90 -0.14
C ALA A 25 7.68 7.83 -1.56
N ALA A 26 7.67 6.65 -2.17
CA ALA A 26 7.05 6.45 -3.48
C ALA A 26 5.53 6.66 -3.43
N LEU A 27 4.88 6.20 -2.36
CA LEU A 27 3.45 6.40 -2.12
C LEU A 27 3.12 7.88 -1.93
N VAL A 28 3.86 8.59 -1.09
CA VAL A 28 3.70 10.05 -0.88
C VAL A 28 3.82 10.78 -2.21
N ARG A 29 4.79 10.41 -3.05
CA ARG A 29 4.97 11.02 -4.38
C ARG A 29 3.70 10.88 -5.24
N VAL A 30 3.21 9.65 -5.40
CA VAL A 30 2.01 9.37 -6.22
C VAL A 30 0.76 9.99 -5.58
N ALA A 31 0.70 10.07 -4.25
CA ALA A 31 -0.37 10.73 -3.53
C ALA A 31 -0.42 12.22 -3.84
N VAL A 32 0.71 12.92 -3.77
CA VAL A 32 0.82 14.34 -4.14
C VAL A 32 0.39 14.54 -5.60
N GLU A 33 0.87 13.69 -6.52
CA GLU A 33 0.49 13.73 -7.94
C GLU A 33 -1.03 13.53 -8.14
N SER A 34 -1.66 12.72 -7.29
CA SER A 34 -3.10 12.42 -7.35
C SER A 34 -3.97 13.36 -6.51
N GLY A 35 -3.38 14.32 -5.79
CA GLY A 35 -4.09 15.24 -4.89
C GLY A 35 -4.53 14.62 -3.55
N ALA A 36 -4.02 13.44 -3.19
CA ALA A 36 -4.34 12.74 -1.94
C ALA A 36 -3.49 13.26 -0.77
N ARG A 37 -3.78 14.49 -0.33
CA ARG A 37 -3.01 15.19 0.73
C ARG A 37 -2.96 14.45 2.06
N GLU A 38 -3.99 13.67 2.39
CA GLU A 38 -4.05 12.83 3.58
C GLU A 38 -2.89 11.82 3.66
N LEU A 39 -2.33 11.44 2.51
CA LEU A 39 -1.25 10.46 2.42
C LEU A 39 0.13 11.10 2.42
N GLU A 40 0.25 12.43 2.40
CA GLU A 40 1.54 13.11 2.48
C GLU A 40 2.25 12.84 3.81
N ALA A 41 1.49 12.57 4.87
CA ALA A 41 2.01 12.19 6.18
C ALA A 41 2.35 10.69 6.31
N VAL A 42 2.16 9.90 5.24
CA VAL A 42 2.50 8.47 5.26
C VAL A 42 4.00 8.30 5.39
N SER A 43 4.38 7.43 6.32
CA SER A 43 5.76 7.15 6.67
C SER A 43 5.97 5.65 6.80
N ARG A 44 7.21 5.22 7.03
CA ARG A 44 7.56 3.82 7.28
C ARG A 44 6.62 3.15 8.30
N SER A 45 6.24 3.84 9.36
CA SER A 45 5.37 3.30 10.43
C SER A 45 3.98 2.92 9.90
N HIS A 46 3.41 3.73 9.03
CA HIS A 46 2.12 3.42 8.39
C HIS A 46 2.23 2.17 7.51
N ILE A 47 3.29 2.06 6.71
CA ILE A 47 3.56 0.85 5.91
C ILE A 47 3.71 -0.37 6.80
N ALA A 48 4.46 -0.26 7.90
CA ALA A 48 4.63 -1.34 8.86
C ALA A 48 3.28 -1.75 9.47
N MET A 49 2.43 -0.80 9.86
CA MET A 49 1.08 -1.08 10.36
C MET A 49 0.24 -1.81 9.32
N TRP A 50 0.33 -1.44 8.03
CA TRP A 50 -0.40 -2.14 6.97
C TRP A 50 0.08 -3.57 6.75
N ILE A 51 1.39 -3.79 6.81
CA ILE A 51 1.97 -5.13 6.81
C ILE A 51 1.50 -5.92 8.03
N GLN A 52 1.36 -5.30 9.20
CA GLN A 52 0.83 -5.95 10.41
C GLN A 52 -0.68 -6.21 10.36
N GLY A 53 -1.38 -5.82 9.29
CA GLY A 53 -2.80 -6.10 9.10
C GLY A 53 -3.74 -4.92 9.42
N THR A 54 -3.21 -3.71 9.63
CA THR A 54 -4.04 -2.50 9.62
C THR A 54 -4.46 -2.19 8.17
N ARG A 55 -5.76 -2.01 7.91
CA ARG A 55 -6.18 -1.65 6.56
C ARG A 55 -5.93 -0.15 6.30
N PRO A 56 -5.27 0.21 5.18
CA PRO A 56 -5.35 1.56 4.67
C PRO A 56 -6.80 1.88 4.28
N SER A 57 -7.26 3.07 4.65
CA SER A 57 -8.59 3.59 4.27
C SER A 57 -8.43 4.71 3.24
N GLY A 58 -9.52 5.04 2.55
CA GLY A 58 -9.56 6.17 1.63
C GLY A 58 -8.69 5.95 0.38
N GLN A 59 -7.90 6.98 0.02
CA GLN A 59 -7.07 6.92 -1.19
C GLN A 59 -5.82 6.05 -1.03
N ALA A 60 -5.40 5.72 0.20
CA ALA A 60 -4.18 4.97 0.48
C ALA A 60 -4.07 3.67 -0.32
N THR A 61 -5.17 2.90 -0.38
CA THR A 61 -5.23 1.60 -1.04
C THR A 61 -5.10 1.74 -2.56
N ARG A 62 -5.74 2.77 -3.14
CA ARG A 62 -5.67 3.08 -4.57
C ARG A 62 -4.28 3.55 -4.96
N ILE A 63 -3.70 4.47 -4.18
CA ILE A 63 -2.37 5.01 -4.43
C ILE A 63 -1.32 3.91 -4.29
N LEU A 64 -1.37 3.10 -3.22
CA LEU A 64 -0.40 2.02 -3.04
C LEU A 64 -0.46 0.99 -4.18
N ARG A 65 -1.66 0.65 -4.65
CA ARG A 65 -1.87 -0.16 -5.86
C ARG A 65 -1.23 0.47 -7.09
N GLU A 66 -1.48 1.75 -7.32
CA GLU A 66 -0.95 2.49 -8.46
C GLU A 66 0.58 2.55 -8.42
N THR A 67 1.15 2.91 -7.27
CA THR A 67 2.58 3.02 -7.04
C THR A 67 3.29 1.69 -7.32
N LEU A 68 2.76 0.58 -6.80
CA LEU A 68 3.34 -0.75 -7.04
C LEU A 68 3.11 -1.24 -8.46
N SER A 69 1.93 -0.98 -9.06
CA SER A 69 1.66 -1.37 -10.45
C SER A 69 2.61 -0.68 -11.43
N ARG A 70 2.85 0.62 -11.22
CA ARG A 70 3.82 1.41 -12.01
C ARG A 70 5.24 0.87 -11.84
N ARG A 71 5.61 0.45 -10.62
CA ARG A 71 6.96 -0.06 -10.34
C ARG A 71 7.21 -1.46 -10.90
N LEU A 72 6.24 -2.35 -10.74
CA LEU A 72 6.33 -3.75 -11.18
C LEU A 72 5.98 -3.93 -12.66
N GLY A 73 5.51 -2.87 -13.33
CA GLY A 73 5.18 -2.90 -14.75
C GLY A 73 3.96 -3.76 -15.08
N ARG A 74 3.13 -4.10 -14.08
CA ARG A 74 1.91 -4.90 -14.24
C ARG A 74 0.79 -4.32 -13.40
N GLN A 75 -0.45 -4.52 -13.84
CA GLN A 75 -1.61 -4.04 -13.11
C GLN A 75 -1.88 -4.94 -11.89
N LEU A 76 -1.64 -4.43 -10.69
CA LEU A 76 -1.96 -5.12 -9.45
C LEU A 76 -3.41 -4.84 -9.04
N THR A 77 -4.02 -5.81 -8.38
CA THR A 77 -5.35 -5.67 -7.77
C THR A 77 -5.23 -5.46 -6.27
N LEU A 78 -6.30 -5.02 -5.62
CA LEU A 78 -6.32 -4.93 -4.15
C LEU A 78 -6.13 -6.30 -3.50
N ALA A 79 -6.66 -7.36 -4.13
CA ALA A 79 -6.47 -8.74 -3.69
C ALA A 79 -5.00 -9.16 -3.75
N ASP A 80 -4.30 -8.78 -4.82
CA ASP A 80 -2.87 -9.03 -4.98
C ASP A 80 -2.03 -8.40 -3.85
N LEU A 81 -2.47 -7.25 -3.34
CA LEU A 81 -1.83 -6.56 -2.23
C LEU A 81 -2.25 -7.07 -0.85
N GLY A 82 -3.13 -8.09 -0.77
CA GLY A 82 -3.77 -8.50 0.49
C GLY A 82 -4.64 -7.39 1.11
N LEU A 83 -5.02 -6.41 0.29
CA LEU A 83 -5.85 -5.25 0.64
C LEU A 83 -7.28 -5.38 0.11
N ALA A 84 -7.66 -6.52 -0.48
CA ALA A 84 -9.05 -6.87 -0.71
C ALA A 84 -9.72 -7.10 0.64
N GLY A 85 -10.13 -5.99 1.24
CA GLY A 85 -11.07 -6.02 2.33
C GLY A 85 -12.46 -6.15 1.75
N GLU A 86 -13.10 -7.27 2.07
CA GLU A 86 -14.52 -7.64 1.90
C GLU A 86 -15.38 -6.53 1.28
N PRO A 87 -16.11 -6.79 0.17
CA PRO A 87 -17.18 -5.88 -0.21
C PRO A 87 -18.05 -5.67 1.03
N ALA A 88 -18.27 -4.41 1.40
CA ALA A 88 -19.33 -4.10 2.35
C ALA A 88 -20.62 -4.65 1.74
N GLU A 89 -21.16 -5.71 2.34
CA GLU A 89 -22.58 -6.06 2.21
C GLU A 89 -23.44 -4.90 2.72
#